data_AF-A0A3N0ZPQ2-F1
#
_entry.id   AF-A0A3N0ZPQ2-F1
#
_cell.length_a   1.000
_cell.length_b   1.000
_cell.length_c   1.000
_cell.angle_alpha   90.00
_cell.angle_beta   90.00
_cell.angle_gamma   90.00
#
_symmetry.space_group_name_H-M   'P 1'
#
loop_
_entity.id
_entity.type
_entity.pdbx_description
1 polymer ?
#
loop_
_entity_poly.entity_id
_entity_poly.type
_entity_poly.pdbx_seq_one_letter_code
_entity_poly.pdbx_strand_id
1 'polypeptide(L)'
;MKMSPSIAELIQTMLAPGVMVSACSLMLLVTNNKYSAVVDRIRQLNEEKRDLSEGVRSNLTNEQVISRLESVKQQLDLFERRIPFIVRAVLSYTIAIALYVLTSLLIGFSYAFHLDLRAETFVIFLLGMFAVVIGSIYLAREIIWGYKIALVEIKSS
;
A
#
# COMPACT_ATOMS: atom_id res chain seq x y z
N MET A 1 -26.28 -34.27 19.70
CA MET A 1 -24.85 -34.43 20.04
C MET A 1 -24.05 -33.70 18.96
N LYS A 2 -23.49 -32.52 19.25
CA LYS A 2 -22.63 -31.82 18.27
C LYS A 2 -21.32 -32.60 18.19
N MET A 3 -21.08 -33.25 17.05
CA MET A 3 -19.81 -33.92 16.79
C MET A 3 -18.70 -32.85 16.87
N SER A 4 -17.68 -33.09 17.68
CA SER A 4 -16.50 -32.22 17.71
C SER A 4 -15.92 -32.17 16.29
N PRO A 5 -15.55 -30.99 15.78
CA PRO A 5 -15.08 -30.87 14.40
C PRO A 5 -13.86 -31.77 14.19
N SER A 6 -13.82 -32.44 13.04
CA SER A 6 -12.66 -33.21 12.62
C SER A 6 -11.45 -32.28 12.46
N ILE A 7 -10.24 -32.80 12.64
CA ILE A 7 -8.99 -32.04 12.39
C ILE A 7 -9.00 -31.45 10.97
N ALA A 8 -9.55 -32.17 9.99
CA ALA A 8 -9.68 -31.67 8.62
C ALA A 8 -10.61 -30.44 8.52
N GLU A 9 -11.75 -30.45 9.22
CA GLU A 9 -12.71 -29.33 9.25
C GLU A 9 -12.12 -28.10 9.96
N LEU A 10 -11.33 -28.32 11.00
CA LEU A 10 -10.61 -27.24 11.69
C LEU A 10 -9.61 -26.57 10.76
N ILE A 11 -8.79 -27.35 10.05
CA ILE A 11 -7.84 -26.84 9.05
C ILE A 11 -8.58 -26.05 7.97
N GLN A 12 -9.70 -26.58 7.45
CA GLN A 12 -10.52 -25.88 6.46
C GLN A 12 -11.06 -24.54 6.96
N THR A 13 -11.46 -24.46 8.23
CA THR A 13 -11.92 -23.21 8.85
C THR A 13 -10.77 -22.21 8.99
N MET A 14 -9.57 -22.69 9.32
CA MET A 14 -8.35 -21.87 9.40
C MET A 14 -7.83 -21.40 8.04
N LEU A 15 -8.21 -22.07 6.94
CA LEU A 15 -7.86 -21.65 5.57
C LEU A 15 -8.57 -20.37 5.13
N ALA A 16 -9.78 -20.08 5.62
CA ALA A 16 -10.52 -18.88 5.23
C ALA A 16 -9.74 -17.57 5.51
N PRO A 17 -9.25 -17.30 6.73
CA PRO A 17 -8.35 -16.17 6.96
C PRO A 17 -7.00 -16.32 6.21
N GLY A 18 -6.51 -17.55 5.99
CA GLY A 18 -5.31 -17.80 5.20
C GLY A 18 -5.39 -17.32 3.75
N VAL A 19 -6.53 -17.53 3.08
CA VAL A 19 -6.79 -17.00 1.72
C VAL A 19 -6.81 -15.48 1.72
N MET A 20 -7.37 -14.86 2.75
CA MET A 20 -7.37 -13.40 2.89
C MET A 20 -5.96 -12.83 3.05
N VAL A 21 -5.07 -13.52 3.79
CA VAL A 21 -3.65 -13.15 3.88
C VAL A 21 -3.00 -13.18 2.49
N SER A 22 -3.26 -14.21 1.69
CA SER A 22 -2.71 -14.31 0.32
C SER A 22 -3.18 -13.15 -0.57
N ALA A 23 -4.47 -12.82 -0.53
CA ALA A 23 -5.02 -11.69 -1.28
C ALA A 23 -4.38 -10.35 -0.85
N CYS A 24 -4.26 -10.12 0.46
CA CYS A 24 -3.61 -8.91 0.99
C CYS A 24 -2.12 -8.85 0.65
N SER A 25 -1.42 -9.98 0.64
CA SER A 25 0.00 -10.06 0.27
C SER A 25 0.24 -9.64 -1.18
N LEU A 26 -0.67 -10.02 -2.09
CA LEU A 26 -0.63 -9.56 -3.48
C LEU A 26 -0.86 -8.05 -3.59
N MET A 27 -1.85 -7.52 -2.88
CA MET A 27 -2.10 -6.07 -2.84
C MET A 27 -0.91 -5.29 -2.28
N LEU A 28 -0.30 -5.82 -1.21
CA LEU A 28 0.89 -5.25 -0.58
C LEU A 28 2.08 -5.26 -1.54
N LEU A 29 2.31 -6.35 -2.26
CA LEU A 29 3.36 -6.47 -3.28
C LEU A 29 3.18 -5.42 -4.38
N VAL A 30 1.98 -5.30 -4.94
CA VAL A 30 1.67 -4.31 -5.99
C VAL A 30 1.91 -2.89 -5.46
N THR A 31 1.48 -2.60 -4.23
CA THR A 31 1.60 -1.27 -3.63
C THR A 31 3.04 -0.93 -3.28
N ASN A 32 3.85 -1.89 -2.82
CA ASN A 32 5.28 -1.70 -2.57
C ASN A 32 6.06 -1.46 -3.86
N ASN A 33 5.72 -2.14 -4.95
CA ASN A 33 6.34 -1.86 -6.26
C ASN A 33 6.03 -0.42 -6.72
N LYS A 34 4.81 0.07 -6.51
CA LYS A 34 4.45 1.48 -6.76
C LYS A 34 5.25 2.43 -5.88
N TYR A 35 5.38 2.12 -4.59
CA TYR A 35 6.15 2.92 -3.65
C TYR A 35 7.61 3.08 -4.12
N SER A 36 8.28 1.96 -4.42
CA SER A 36 9.67 1.97 -4.90
C SER A 36 9.82 2.79 -6.17
N ALA A 37 8.92 2.63 -7.14
CA ALA A 37 8.95 3.40 -8.38
C ALA A 37 8.80 4.91 -8.16
N VAL A 38 7.92 5.34 -7.25
CA VAL A 38 7.73 6.76 -6.90
C VAL A 38 8.97 7.33 -6.21
N VAL A 39 9.55 6.57 -5.27
CA VAL A 39 10.77 6.98 -4.54
C VAL A 39 11.96 7.09 -5.48
N ASP A 40 12.14 6.13 -6.39
CA ASP A 40 13.20 6.18 -7.40
C ASP A 40 13.02 7.40 -8.32
N ARG A 41 11.79 7.73 -8.71
CA ARG A 41 11.51 8.92 -9.51
C ARG A 41 11.87 10.22 -8.78
N ILE A 42 11.54 10.33 -7.49
CA ILE A 42 11.93 11.48 -6.65
C ILE A 42 13.45 11.58 -6.55
N ARG A 43 14.15 10.46 -6.37
CA ARG A 43 15.61 10.43 -6.31
C ARG A 43 16.24 10.96 -7.59
N GLN A 44 15.77 10.48 -8.76
CA GLN A 44 16.24 10.97 -10.07
C GLN A 44 15.98 12.47 -10.26
N LEU A 45 14.80 12.96 -9.87
CA LEU A 45 14.47 14.39 -9.97
C LEU A 45 15.33 15.25 -9.03
N ASN A 46 15.63 14.77 -7.84
CA ASN A 46 16.53 15.45 -6.90
C ASN A 46 17.98 15.48 -7.41
N GLU A 47 18.46 14.40 -8.02
CA GLU A 47 19.76 14.36 -8.70
C GLU A 47 19.81 15.37 -9.84
N GLU A 48 18.78 15.40 -10.71
CA GLU A 48 18.71 16.38 -11.80
C GLU A 48 18.67 17.82 -11.29
N LYS A 49 17.91 18.09 -10.22
CA LYS A 49 17.87 19.41 -9.57
C LYS A 49 19.26 19.83 -9.09
N ARG A 50 20.02 18.92 -8.47
CA ARG A 50 21.38 19.18 -8.00
C ARG A 50 22.30 19.50 -9.17
N ASP A 51 22.30 18.67 -10.22
CA ASP A 51 23.15 18.85 -11.41
C ASP A 51 22.88 20.19 -12.11
N LEU A 52 21.61 20.62 -12.18
CA LEU A 52 21.22 21.92 -12.74
C LEU A 52 21.68 23.08 -11.86
N SER A 53 21.62 22.94 -10.53
CA SER A 53 22.06 23.98 -9.60
C SER A 53 23.58 24.15 -9.51
N GLU A 54 24.32 23.06 -9.73
CA GLU A 54 25.79 23.04 -9.71
C GLU A 54 26.40 23.39 -11.08
N GLY A 55 25.56 23.66 -12.09
CA GLY A 55 26.03 24.02 -13.44
C GLY A 55 26.69 22.87 -14.20
N VAL A 56 26.49 21.62 -13.75
CA VAL A 56 27.10 20.41 -14.35
C VAL A 56 26.58 20.18 -15.78
N ARG A 57 25.36 20.65 -16.10
CA ARG A 57 24.81 20.63 -17.46
C ARG A 57 25.22 21.89 -18.24
N SER A 58 26.43 21.88 -18.80
CA SER A 58 27.09 22.99 -19.50
C SER A 58 26.46 23.46 -20.82
N ASN A 59 25.40 22.80 -21.29
CA ASN A 59 24.84 23.02 -22.64
C ASN A 59 23.52 23.84 -22.64
N LEU A 60 23.04 24.26 -21.48
CA LEU A 60 21.80 25.04 -21.34
C LEU A 60 22.10 26.51 -21.09
N THR A 61 21.29 27.40 -21.64
CA THR A 61 21.33 28.83 -21.25
C THR A 61 20.77 29.01 -19.84
N ASN A 62 21.14 30.11 -19.16
CA ASN A 62 20.63 30.43 -17.82
C ASN A 62 19.09 30.40 -17.74
N GLU A 63 18.42 30.90 -18.78
CA GLU A 63 16.95 30.90 -18.88
C GLU A 63 16.37 29.49 -18.98
N GLN A 64 17.01 28.61 -19.77
CA GLN A 64 16.61 27.19 -19.87
C GLN A 64 16.85 26.44 -18.56
N VAL A 65 17.93 26.72 -17.83
CA VAL A 65 18.20 26.13 -16.52
C VAL A 65 17.12 26.52 -15.52
N ILE A 66 16.74 27.80 -15.47
CA ILE A 66 15.68 28.29 -14.58
C ILE A 66 14.34 27.60 -14.88
N SER A 67 13.94 27.55 -16.16
CA SER A 67 12.69 26.89 -16.59
C SER A 67 12.68 25.39 -16.27
N ARG A 68 13.82 24.69 -16.48
CA ARG A 68 13.93 23.27 -16.14
C ARG A 68 13.88 23.02 -14.64
N LEU A 69 14.56 23.85 -13.84
CA LEU A 69 14.50 23.78 -12.37
C LEU A 69 13.08 23.98 -11.85
N GLU A 70 12.31 24.88 -12.44
CA GLU A 70 10.90 25.09 -12.09
C GLU A 70 10.06 23.84 -12.40
N SER A 71 10.20 23.27 -13.60
CA SER A 71 9.55 22.02 -13.98
C SER A 71 9.88 20.86 -13.03
N VAL A 72 11.15 20.71 -12.65
CA VAL A 72 11.61 19.66 -11.71
C VAL A 72 11.01 19.87 -10.31
N LYS A 73 10.97 21.12 -9.82
CA LYS A 73 10.33 21.43 -8.53
C LYS A 73 8.83 21.10 -8.55
N GLN A 74 8.13 21.42 -9.63
CA GLN A 74 6.71 21.09 -9.79
C GLN A 74 6.49 19.57 -9.77
N GLN A 75 7.29 18.79 -10.51
CA GLN A 75 7.20 17.33 -10.48
C GLN A 75 7.49 16.75 -9.08
N LEU A 76 8.49 17.26 -8.38
CA LEU A 76 8.81 16.84 -7.00
C LEU A 76 7.63 17.08 -6.05
N ASP A 77 7.03 18.27 -6.04
CA ASP A 77 5.86 18.57 -5.19
C ASP A 77 4.69 17.63 -5.48
N LEU A 78 4.48 17.26 -6.74
CA LEU A 78 3.45 16.31 -7.15
C LEU A 78 3.72 14.88 -6.63
N PHE A 79 4.95 14.38 -6.73
CA PHE A 79 5.29 13.04 -6.24
C PHE A 79 5.33 12.97 -4.71
N GLU A 80 5.84 13.99 -4.03
CA GLU A 80 5.90 14.07 -2.58
C GLU A 80 4.50 14.04 -1.95
N ARG A 81 3.52 14.74 -2.56
CA ARG A 81 2.13 14.72 -2.11
C ARG A 81 1.44 13.36 -2.28
N ARG A 82 1.95 12.48 -3.15
CA ARG A 82 1.37 11.16 -3.43
C ARG A 82 1.84 10.07 -2.46
N ILE A 83 3.09 10.14 -2.00
CA ILE A 83 3.69 9.13 -1.11
C ILE A 83 2.81 8.80 0.11
N PRO A 84 2.22 9.76 0.84
CA PRO A 84 1.45 9.47 2.04
C PRO A 84 0.26 8.52 1.80
N PHE A 85 -0.36 8.56 0.62
CA PHE A 85 -1.46 7.65 0.28
C PHE A 85 -0.96 6.21 0.10
N ILE A 86 0.18 6.03 -0.56
CA ILE A 86 0.81 4.72 -0.75
C ILE A 86 1.20 4.13 0.60
N VAL A 87 1.88 4.90 1.45
CA VAL A 87 2.32 4.46 2.78
C VAL A 87 1.13 4.07 3.66
N ARG A 88 0.04 4.86 3.64
CA ARG A 88 -1.18 4.52 4.38
C ARG A 88 -1.85 3.25 3.88
N ALA A 89 -1.85 3.01 2.56
CA ALA A 89 -2.36 1.76 2.00
C ALA A 89 -1.51 0.54 2.44
N VAL A 90 -0.18 0.64 2.35
CA VAL A 90 0.77 -0.39 2.81
C VAL A 90 0.55 -0.72 4.28
N LEU A 91 0.46 0.30 5.15
CA LEU A 91 0.23 0.10 6.57
C LEU A 91 -1.12 -0.60 6.84
N SER A 92 -2.18 -0.17 6.16
CA SER A 92 -3.52 -0.75 6.30
C SER A 92 -3.57 -2.22 5.89
N TYR A 93 -2.92 -2.59 4.77
CA TYR A 93 -2.83 -3.99 4.34
C TYR A 93 -1.96 -4.84 5.27
N THR A 94 -0.90 -4.27 5.82
CA THR A 94 -0.05 -4.94 6.83
C THR A 94 -0.85 -5.23 8.09
N ILE A 95 -1.66 -4.28 8.57
CA ILE A 95 -2.56 -4.47 9.71
C ILE A 95 -3.60 -5.56 9.40
N ALA A 96 -4.19 -5.55 8.20
CA ALA A 96 -5.15 -6.57 7.79
C ALA A 96 -4.54 -7.99 7.82
N ILE A 97 -3.33 -8.16 7.28
CA ILE A 97 -2.60 -9.44 7.32
C ILE A 97 -2.42 -9.91 8.77
N ALA A 98 -1.96 -9.03 9.65
CA ALA A 98 -1.76 -9.37 11.06
C ALA A 98 -3.07 -9.83 11.74
N LEU A 99 -4.19 -9.15 11.46
CA LEU A 99 -5.51 -9.51 11.98
C LEU A 99 -6.01 -10.86 11.46
N TYR A 100 -5.78 -11.19 10.18
CA TYR A 100 -6.17 -12.49 9.62
C TYR A 100 -5.31 -13.63 10.17
N VAL A 101 -4.00 -13.42 10.33
CA VAL A 101 -3.12 -14.39 11.01
C VAL A 101 -3.61 -14.63 12.44
N LEU A 102 -3.91 -13.56 13.18
CA LEU A 102 -4.46 -13.65 14.53
C LEU A 102 -5.81 -14.39 14.56
N THR A 103 -6.69 -14.14 13.59
CA THR A 103 -7.96 -14.87 13.45
C THR A 103 -7.72 -16.37 13.31
N SER A 104 -6.79 -16.78 12.44
CA SER A 104 -6.45 -18.20 12.23
C SER A 104 -5.91 -18.83 13.52
N LEU A 105 -5.03 -18.12 14.24
CA LEU A 105 -4.50 -18.58 15.52
C LEU A 105 -5.57 -18.73 16.60
N LEU A 106 -6.52 -17.79 16.68
CA LEU A 106 -7.62 -17.86 17.65
C LEU A 106 -8.57 -19.03 17.40
N ILE A 107 -8.83 -19.37 16.13
CA ILE A 107 -9.60 -20.56 15.76
C ILE A 107 -8.90 -21.82 16.29
N GLY A 108 -7.60 -21.96 16.05
CA GLY A 108 -6.81 -23.08 16.56
C GLY A 108 -6.74 -23.12 18.09
N PHE A 109 -6.58 -21.96 18.73
CA PHE A 109 -6.49 -21.83 20.18
C PHE A 109 -7.82 -22.17 20.88
N SER A 110 -8.94 -21.70 20.33
CA SER A 110 -10.29 -22.05 20.78
C SER A 110 -10.51 -23.56 20.80
N TYR A 111 -10.02 -24.26 19.77
CA TYR A 111 -10.09 -25.73 19.72
C TYR A 111 -9.16 -26.41 20.74
N ALA A 112 -7.90 -26.00 20.82
CA ALA A 112 -6.88 -26.63 21.66
C ALA A 112 -7.17 -26.53 23.17
N PHE A 113 -7.73 -25.40 23.62
CA PHE A 113 -8.03 -25.14 25.03
C PHE A 113 -9.52 -25.29 25.37
N HIS A 114 -10.35 -25.73 24.41
CA HIS A 114 -11.80 -25.84 24.57
C HIS A 114 -12.47 -24.53 25.05
N LEU A 115 -11.94 -23.38 24.63
CA LEU A 115 -12.47 -22.05 24.95
C LEU A 115 -13.46 -21.59 23.87
N ASP A 116 -14.56 -20.95 24.25
CA ASP A 116 -15.48 -20.32 23.28
C ASP A 116 -14.99 -18.91 22.94
N LEU A 117 -14.17 -18.80 21.89
CA LEU A 117 -13.60 -17.53 21.39
C LEU A 117 -14.27 -17.07 20.08
N ARG A 118 -15.52 -17.49 19.84
CA ARG A 118 -16.21 -17.25 18.56
C ARG A 118 -16.44 -15.77 18.30
N ALA A 119 -16.86 -15.02 19.31
CA ALA A 119 -17.15 -13.60 19.19
C ALA A 119 -15.86 -12.80 18.89
N GLU A 120 -14.79 -13.10 19.61
CA GLU A 120 -13.47 -12.49 19.50
C GLU A 120 -12.86 -12.74 18.12
N THR A 121 -12.91 -14.00 17.67
CA THR A 121 -12.45 -14.41 16.34
C THR A 121 -13.21 -13.66 15.26
N PHE A 122 -14.54 -13.58 15.37
CA PHE A 122 -15.38 -12.87 14.41
C PHE A 122 -15.09 -11.37 14.36
N VAL A 123 -14.94 -10.72 15.52
CA VAL A 123 -14.62 -9.30 15.62
C VAL A 123 -13.25 -8.99 15.00
N ILE A 124 -12.22 -9.79 15.29
CA ILE A 124 -10.87 -9.58 14.73
C ILE A 124 -10.86 -9.79 13.22
N PHE A 125 -11.57 -10.80 12.72
CA PHE A 125 -11.72 -11.02 11.28
C PHE A 125 -12.37 -9.81 10.59
N LEU A 126 -13.44 -9.29 11.18
CA LEU A 126 -14.19 -8.15 10.67
C LEU A 126 -13.38 -6.84 10.72
N LEU A 127 -12.56 -6.63 11.76
CA LEU A 127 -11.56 -5.56 11.78
C LEU A 127 -10.55 -5.69 10.64
N GLY A 128 -10.11 -6.91 10.33
CA GLY A 128 -9.27 -7.21 9.17
C GLY A 128 -9.91 -6.74 7.86
N MET A 129 -11.20 -7.05 7.67
CA MET A 129 -11.94 -6.61 6.48
C MET A 129 -12.02 -5.08 6.37
N PHE A 130 -12.29 -4.39 7.48
CA PHE A 130 -12.29 -2.92 7.49
C PHE A 130 -10.92 -2.34 7.14
N ALA A 131 -9.83 -2.93 7.65
CA ALA A 131 -8.47 -2.52 7.30
C ALA A 131 -8.19 -2.71 5.79
N VAL A 132 -8.69 -3.78 5.16
CA VAL A 132 -8.58 -3.96 3.69
C VAL A 132 -9.33 -2.86 2.93
N VAL A 133 -10.55 -2.54 3.34
CA VAL A 133 -11.35 -1.47 2.72
C VAL A 133 -10.65 -0.12 2.83
N ILE A 134 -10.15 0.23 4.02
CA ILE A 134 -9.41 1.47 4.26
C ILE A 134 -8.16 1.55 3.37
N GLY A 135 -7.38 0.46 3.29
CA GLY A 135 -6.19 0.39 2.44
C GLY A 135 -6.53 0.57 0.96
N SER A 136 -7.62 -0.04 0.51
CA SER A 136 -8.10 0.04 -0.87
C SER A 136 -8.61 1.44 -1.22
N ILE A 137 -9.23 2.15 -0.28
CA ILE A 137 -9.61 3.56 -0.47
C ILE A 137 -8.37 4.44 -0.64
N TYR A 138 -7.33 4.25 0.18
CA TYR A 138 -6.08 4.99 0.03
C TYR A 138 -5.41 4.73 -1.32
N LEU A 139 -5.38 3.46 -1.76
CA LEU A 139 -4.83 3.10 -3.06
C LEU A 139 -5.66 3.66 -4.23
N ALA A 140 -6.99 3.65 -4.13
CA ALA A 140 -7.87 4.26 -5.14
C ALA A 140 -7.66 5.77 -5.23
N ARG A 141 -7.52 6.46 -4.09
CA ARG A 141 -7.21 7.89 -4.05
C ARG A 141 -5.86 8.17 -4.72
N GLU A 142 -4.85 7.36 -4.44
CA GLU A 142 -3.54 7.48 -5.09
C GLU A 142 -3.64 7.42 -6.62
N ILE A 143 -4.40 6.47 -7.15
CA ILE A 143 -4.61 6.29 -8.59
C ILE A 143 -5.32 7.50 -9.21
N ILE A 144 -6.40 7.98 -8.58
CA ILE A 144 -7.16 9.15 -9.07
C ILE A 144 -6.28 10.40 -9.11
N TRP A 145 -5.49 10.62 -8.06
CA TRP A 145 -4.56 11.75 -8.00
C TRP A 145 -3.47 11.63 -9.05
N GLY A 146 -2.87 10.45 -9.22
CA GLY A 146 -1.89 10.18 -10.27
C GLY A 146 -2.44 10.44 -11.68
N TYR A 147 -3.68 10.00 -11.95
CA TYR A 147 -4.34 10.23 -13.23
C TYR A 147 -4.63 11.71 -13.51
N LYS A 148 -5.10 12.45 -12.50
CA LYS A 148 -5.37 13.88 -12.63
C LYS A 148 -4.11 14.68 -12.98
N ILE A 149 -2.96 14.29 -12.42
CA ILE A 149 -1.67 14.92 -12.70
C ILE A 149 -1.23 14.65 -14.13
N ALA A 150 -1.29 13.39 -14.58
CA ALA A 150 -0.93 13.03 -15.95
C ALA A 150 -1.79 13.75 -17.01
N LEU A 151 -3.08 13.95 -16.74
CA LEU A 151 -3.97 14.71 -17.64
C LEU A 151 -3.61 16.20 -17.75
N VAL A 152 -3.11 16.80 -16.67
CA VAL A 152 -2.65 18.19 -16.70
C VAL A 152 -1.37 18.32 -17.53
N GLU A 153 -0.42 17.38 -17.37
CA GLU A 153 0.82 17.36 -18.16
C GLU A 153 0.54 17.23 -19.67
N ILE A 154 -0.36 16.32 -20.08
CA ILE A 154 -0.74 16.12 -21.48
C ILE A 154 -1.43 17.36 -22.08
N LYS A 155 -2.25 18.07 -21.30
CA LYS A 155 -2.92 19.30 -21.79
C LYS A 155 -2.00 20.53 -21.86
N SER A 156 -0.85 20.48 -21.18
CA SER A 156 0.14 21.56 -21.15
C SER A 156 1.29 21.39 -22.15
N SER A 157 1.35 20.24 -22.84
CA SER A 157 2.25 19.97 -23.97
C SER A 157 1.55 20.24 -25.29
#